data_AF-A0A351VLM0-F1
#
_entry.id   AF-A0A351VLM0-F1
#
_cell.length_a   1.000
_cell.length_b   1.000
_cell.length_c   1.000
_cell.angle_alpha   90.00
_cell.angle_beta   90.00
_cell.angle_gamma   90.00
#
_symmetry.space_group_name_H-M   'P 1'
#
loop_
_entity.id
_entity.type
_entity.pdbx_description
1 polymer ?
#
loop_
_entity_poly.entity_id
_entity_poly.type
_entity_poly.pdbx_seq_one_letter_code
_entity_poly.pdbx_strand_id
1 'polypeptide(L)'
;SEQRTEEKGASTTASSGVPGVQTNLGRTANAGGGTSGGGSKNDETLNYEVSRSTAKIIEPIGALSKISVAVLVDGKYEAPAATKEGQPAKAKYTPRSPDELQKIETLVKSAVGFNPERGDQLSVQNIPFQETGEFGATETVKWWTNPFFMSLAKNLMIGVGFLALIMFVIRPLLASLKTSRPASLESFEPLGEGREQLTTTERVQLATQMAEQQSLIEQAKKDPYQVAQILQNWVGEDK
;
A
#
# COMPACT_ATOMS: atom_id res chain seq x y z
N SER A 1 -7.11 44.36 -62.33
CA SER A 1 -7.73 45.67 -62.59
C SER A 1 -8.49 45.55 -63.90
N GLU A 2 -9.74 45.96 -63.91
CA GLU A 2 -10.63 45.96 -65.07
C GLU A 2 -11.04 47.42 -65.32
N GLN A 3 -10.94 47.90 -66.56
CA GLN A 3 -11.39 49.23 -66.93
C GLN A 3 -12.59 49.11 -67.88
N ARG A 4 -13.70 49.76 -67.50
CA ARG A 4 -14.94 49.81 -68.27
C ARG A 4 -15.21 51.24 -68.69
N THR A 5 -15.32 51.47 -69.99
CA THR A 5 -15.69 52.77 -70.56
C THR A 5 -17.04 52.64 -71.24
N GLU A 6 -18.02 53.43 -70.81
CA GLU A 6 -19.31 53.57 -71.47
C GLU A 6 -19.47 54.99 -72.01
N GLU A 7 -19.68 55.11 -73.31
CA GLU A 7 -19.94 56.37 -73.99
C GLU A 7 -21.35 56.34 -74.57
N LYS A 8 -22.18 57.31 -74.16
CA LYS A 8 -23.52 57.51 -74.72
C LYS A 8 -23.53 58.81 -75.50
N GLY A 9 -23.39 58.69 -76.83
CA GLY A 9 -23.52 59.82 -77.74
C GLY A 9 -24.98 60.13 -78.02
N ALA A 10 -25.39 61.40 -77.87
CA ALA A 10 -26.66 61.90 -78.37
C ALA A 10 -26.45 62.45 -79.78
N SER A 11 -26.92 61.74 -80.81
CA SER A 11 -26.97 62.27 -82.18
C SER A 11 -28.21 63.14 -82.36
N THR A 12 -28.00 64.45 -82.52
CA THR A 12 -29.03 65.35 -83.06
C THR A 12 -28.43 66.16 -84.19
N THR A 13 -28.79 65.80 -85.42
CA THR A 13 -28.57 66.67 -86.59
C THR A 13 -29.71 67.67 -86.62
N ALA A 14 -29.43 68.91 -86.22
CA ALA A 14 -30.22 70.07 -86.61
C ALA A 14 -29.25 71.18 -87.02
N SER A 15 -28.85 71.19 -88.29
CA SER A 15 -28.18 72.34 -88.87
C SER A 15 -29.21 73.43 -89.11
N SER A 16 -29.18 74.48 -88.29
CA SER A 16 -29.92 75.72 -88.56
C SER A 16 -28.91 76.85 -88.70
N GLY A 17 -28.68 77.25 -89.95
CA GLY A 17 -27.85 78.38 -90.36
C GLY A 17 -28.03 78.61 -91.85
N VAL A 18 -28.35 79.85 -92.26
CA VAL A 18 -28.63 80.20 -93.66
C VAL A 18 -27.32 80.11 -94.47
N PRO A 19 -27.23 79.25 -95.51
CA PRO A 19 -26.04 79.17 -96.35
C PRO A 19 -25.97 80.38 -97.28
N GLY A 20 -24.87 81.13 -97.25
CA GLY A 20 -24.63 82.22 -98.20
C GLY A 20 -23.70 83.31 -97.69
N VAL A 21 -23.47 84.31 -98.56
CA VAL A 21 -22.59 85.47 -98.34
C VAL A 21 -22.96 86.33 -97.13
N GLN A 22 -24.18 86.23 -96.60
CA GLN A 22 -24.60 86.98 -95.40
C GLN A 22 -23.91 86.52 -94.11
N THR A 23 -23.43 85.27 -94.05
CA THR A 23 -22.66 84.74 -92.89
C THR A 23 -21.25 85.32 -92.82
N ASN A 24 -20.64 85.65 -93.96
CA ASN A 24 -19.28 86.21 -94.02
C ASN A 24 -19.22 87.73 -93.75
N LEU A 25 -20.36 88.43 -93.82
CA LEU A 25 -20.43 89.88 -93.55
C LEU A 25 -20.79 90.21 -92.09
N GLY A 26 -20.87 89.20 -91.22
CA GLY A 26 -21.05 89.38 -89.77
C GLY A 26 -22.39 90.00 -89.35
N ARG A 27 -23.39 90.00 -90.23
CA ARG A 27 -24.69 90.64 -90.00
C ARG A 27 -25.81 89.59 -89.91
N THR A 28 -25.74 88.72 -88.91
CA THR A 28 -26.88 87.90 -88.50
C THR A 28 -27.41 88.42 -87.17
N ALA A 29 -28.74 88.61 -87.11
CA ALA A 29 -29.43 88.89 -85.87
C ALA A 29 -29.35 87.66 -84.96
N ASN A 30 -29.20 87.91 -83.66
CA ASN A 30 -29.06 86.92 -82.60
C ASN A 30 -30.27 85.96 -82.57
N ALA A 31 -30.14 84.79 -83.21
CA ALA A 31 -31.04 83.67 -83.00
C ALA A 31 -30.58 82.92 -81.74
N GLY A 32 -31.22 83.23 -80.62
CA GLY A 32 -30.96 82.59 -79.34
C GLY A 32 -31.55 81.18 -79.25
N GLY A 33 -30.74 80.27 -78.71
CA GLY A 33 -31.12 78.99 -78.08
C GLY A 33 -31.18 77.81 -79.04
N GLY A 34 -30.42 76.73 -78.90
CA GLY A 34 -29.49 76.30 -77.84
C GLY A 34 -29.34 74.79 -77.98
N THR A 35 -28.26 74.33 -78.60
CA THR A 35 -27.97 72.89 -78.73
C THR A 35 -27.47 72.37 -77.39
N SER A 36 -28.32 71.68 -76.62
CA SER A 36 -27.88 70.86 -75.49
C SER A 36 -27.62 69.42 -75.97
N GLY A 37 -26.53 69.22 -76.71
CA GLY A 37 -26.01 67.89 -77.03
C GLY A 37 -25.19 67.37 -75.86
N GLY A 38 -25.85 66.72 -74.90
CA GLY A 38 -25.17 66.08 -73.76
C GLY A 38 -24.73 64.67 -74.11
N GLY A 39 -23.49 64.50 -74.56
CA GLY A 39 -22.83 63.19 -74.55
C GLY A 39 -22.30 62.92 -73.14
N SER A 40 -22.62 61.75 -72.57
CA SER A 40 -22.07 61.34 -71.27
C SER A 40 -21.07 60.21 -71.48
N LYS A 41 -19.84 60.41 -71.00
CA LYS A 41 -18.80 59.38 -70.93
C LYS A 41 -18.60 58.99 -69.46
N ASN A 42 -18.66 57.70 -69.17
CA ASN A 42 -18.37 57.15 -67.85
C ASN A 42 -17.18 56.19 -67.96
N ASP A 43 -16.08 56.51 -67.28
CA ASP A 43 -14.89 55.68 -67.19
C ASP A 43 -14.80 55.10 -65.75
N GLU A 44 -14.94 53.79 -65.62
CA GLU A 44 -14.87 53.06 -64.33
C GLU A 44 -13.63 52.14 -64.33
N THR A 45 -12.87 52.13 -63.23
CA THR A 45 -11.72 51.22 -63.03
C THR A 45 -11.94 50.39 -61.77
N LEU A 46 -12.17 49.08 -61.93
CA LEU A 46 -12.36 48.12 -60.86
C LEU A 46 -11.04 47.43 -60.52
N ASN A 47 -10.51 47.70 -59.33
CA ASN A 47 -9.34 47.01 -58.80
C ASN A 47 -9.80 45.87 -57.89
N TYR A 48 -9.70 44.64 -58.39
CA TYR A 48 -9.86 43.45 -57.57
C TYR A 48 -8.55 43.17 -56.84
N GLU A 49 -8.58 43.26 -55.52
CA GLU A 49 -7.51 42.72 -54.69
C GLU A 49 -7.79 41.25 -54.36
N VAL A 50 -6.75 40.43 -54.39
CA VAL A 50 -6.87 39.03 -53.98
C VAL A 50 -7.08 39.01 -52.47
N SER A 51 -8.19 38.40 -52.02
CA SER A 51 -8.45 38.21 -50.60
C SER A 51 -7.37 37.32 -49.98
N ARG A 52 -6.56 37.88 -49.07
CA ARG A 52 -5.56 37.14 -48.32
C ARG A 52 -6.12 36.74 -46.96
N SER A 53 -6.33 35.44 -46.75
CA SER A 53 -6.57 34.89 -45.41
C SER A 53 -5.25 34.36 -44.85
N THR A 54 -4.85 34.84 -43.67
CA THR A 54 -3.65 34.34 -42.97
C THR A 54 -4.09 33.64 -41.69
N ALA A 55 -3.89 32.32 -41.62
CA ALA A 55 -4.12 31.55 -40.41
C ALA A 55 -2.81 31.39 -39.65
N LYS A 56 -2.80 31.74 -38.35
CA LYS A 56 -1.71 31.40 -37.43
C LYS A 56 -2.18 30.25 -36.54
N ILE A 57 -1.57 29.09 -36.72
CA ILE A 57 -1.77 27.93 -35.84
C ILE A 57 -0.72 28.03 -34.74
N ILE A 58 -1.16 28.20 -33.50
CA ILE A 58 -0.29 28.13 -32.31
C ILE A 58 -0.52 26.75 -31.71
N GLU A 59 0.43 25.85 -31.91
CA GLU A 59 0.37 24.53 -31.29
C GLU A 59 0.73 24.65 -29.80
N PRO A 60 -0.07 24.05 -28.89
CA PRO A 60 0.27 24.02 -27.48
C PRO A 60 1.49 23.14 -27.25
N ILE A 61 2.38 23.58 -26.37
CA ILE A 61 3.52 22.76 -25.92
C ILE A 61 3.02 21.57 -25.08
N GLY A 62 3.63 20.40 -25.26
CA GLY A 62 3.27 19.19 -24.50
C GLY A 62 2.21 18.29 -25.16
N ALA A 63 1.94 18.46 -26.46
CA ALA A 63 1.12 17.50 -27.20
C ALA A 63 1.75 16.10 -27.20
N LEU A 64 0.92 15.08 -27.01
CA LEU A 64 1.36 13.69 -27.00
C LEU A 64 1.73 13.25 -28.43
N SER A 65 2.98 12.85 -28.64
CA SER A 65 3.44 12.39 -29.96
C SER A 65 3.15 10.91 -30.20
N LYS A 66 3.32 10.04 -29.20
CA LYS A 66 3.11 8.59 -29.31
C LYS A 66 2.92 7.96 -27.94
N ILE A 67 2.03 6.97 -27.84
CA ILE A 67 1.91 6.08 -26.69
C ILE A 67 2.34 4.66 -27.09
N SER A 68 3.05 3.97 -26.20
CA SER A 68 3.38 2.55 -26.35
C SER A 68 3.02 1.80 -25.07
N VAL A 69 2.12 0.84 -25.18
CA VAL A 69 1.56 0.09 -24.05
C VAL A 69 1.74 -1.40 -24.29
N ALA A 70 2.32 -2.10 -23.33
CA ALA A 70 2.43 -3.55 -23.32
C ALA A 70 1.71 -4.09 -22.09
N VAL A 71 0.79 -5.03 -22.29
CA VAL A 71 -0.01 -5.63 -21.23
C VAL A 71 0.22 -7.13 -21.22
N LEU A 72 0.73 -7.64 -20.10
CA LEU A 72 0.82 -9.06 -19.86
C LEU A 72 -0.39 -9.49 -19.04
N VAL A 73 -1.05 -10.55 -19.51
CA VAL A 73 -2.28 -11.07 -18.94
C VAL A 73 -2.02 -12.50 -18.52
N ASP A 74 -2.32 -12.83 -17.27
CA ASP A 74 -2.19 -14.18 -16.76
C ASP A 74 -3.34 -15.09 -17.25
N GLY A 75 -3.24 -16.39 -17.07
CA GLY A 75 -4.31 -17.33 -17.38
C GLY A 75 -5.37 -17.46 -16.29
N LYS A 76 -6.24 -18.45 -16.46
CA LYS A 76 -7.16 -18.93 -15.43
C LYS A 76 -6.55 -20.17 -14.78
N TYR A 77 -6.68 -20.26 -13.46
CA TYR A 77 -6.23 -21.41 -12.69
C TYR A 77 -7.46 -22.16 -12.20
N GLU A 78 -7.66 -23.37 -12.68
CA GLU A 78 -8.69 -24.24 -12.15
C GLU A 78 -8.21 -24.84 -10.84
N ALA A 79 -9.03 -24.68 -9.79
CA ALA A 79 -8.75 -25.26 -8.50
C ALA A 79 -8.53 -26.77 -8.67
N PRO A 80 -7.45 -27.33 -8.13
CA PRO A 80 -7.20 -28.74 -8.25
C PRO A 80 -8.38 -29.52 -7.69
N ALA A 81 -8.87 -30.52 -8.45
CA ALA A 81 -9.74 -31.54 -7.89
C ALA A 81 -8.99 -32.16 -6.71
N ALA A 82 -9.60 -32.13 -5.51
CA ALA A 82 -8.99 -32.64 -4.30
C ALA A 82 -8.51 -34.08 -4.52
N THR A 83 -7.22 -34.25 -4.80
CA THR A 83 -6.59 -35.55 -4.84
C THR A 83 -6.66 -36.11 -3.43
N LYS A 84 -7.20 -37.32 -3.31
CA LYS A 84 -7.10 -38.09 -2.08
C LYS A 84 -5.61 -38.18 -1.72
N GLU A 85 -5.31 -37.86 -0.47
CA GLU A 85 -4.03 -38.03 0.22
C GLU A 85 -2.85 -37.18 -0.30
N GLY A 86 -2.58 -36.08 0.42
CA GLY A 86 -1.22 -35.66 0.77
C GLY A 86 -0.34 -35.02 -0.31
N GLN A 87 -0.79 -34.91 -1.56
CA GLN A 87 -0.03 -34.24 -2.62
C GLN A 87 -0.56 -32.83 -2.88
N PRO A 88 0.32 -31.80 -2.95
CA PRO A 88 -0.09 -30.46 -3.33
C PRO A 88 -0.56 -30.51 -4.77
N ALA A 89 -1.87 -30.50 -4.95
CA ALA A 89 -2.45 -30.53 -6.26
C ALA A 89 -2.19 -29.16 -6.92
N LYS A 90 -1.37 -29.16 -7.98
CA LYS A 90 -1.04 -27.94 -8.70
C LYS A 90 -2.28 -27.49 -9.47
N ALA A 91 -2.63 -26.21 -9.36
CA ALA A 91 -3.72 -25.64 -10.12
C ALA A 91 -3.45 -25.82 -11.63
N LYS A 92 -4.45 -26.27 -12.38
CA LYS A 92 -4.29 -26.47 -13.82
C LYS A 92 -4.37 -25.11 -14.50
N TYR A 93 -3.29 -24.72 -15.16
CA TYR A 93 -3.25 -23.49 -15.95
C TYR A 93 -4.05 -23.66 -17.24
N THR A 94 -4.99 -22.75 -17.46
CA THR A 94 -5.76 -22.64 -18.70
C THR A 94 -5.54 -21.24 -19.28
N PRO A 95 -4.98 -21.11 -20.50
CA PRO A 95 -4.82 -19.81 -21.13
C PRO A 95 -6.18 -19.14 -21.36
N ARG A 96 -6.22 -17.80 -21.29
CA ARG A 96 -7.46 -17.05 -21.58
C ARG A 96 -7.85 -17.20 -23.04
N SER A 97 -9.15 -17.14 -23.32
CA SER A 97 -9.64 -17.26 -24.70
C SER A 97 -9.30 -16.00 -25.51
N PRO A 98 -9.21 -16.12 -26.85
CA PRO A 98 -8.98 -14.96 -27.73
C PRO A 98 -10.02 -13.85 -27.55
N ASP A 99 -11.28 -14.21 -27.32
CA ASP A 99 -12.38 -13.24 -27.09
C ASP A 99 -12.17 -12.42 -25.81
N GLU A 100 -11.66 -13.05 -24.74
CA GLU A 100 -11.35 -12.35 -23.50
C GLU A 100 -10.17 -11.39 -23.69
N LEU A 101 -9.15 -11.78 -24.45
CA LEU A 101 -8.01 -10.92 -24.76
C LEU A 101 -8.42 -9.72 -25.61
N GLN A 102 -9.33 -9.89 -26.59
CA GLN A 102 -9.87 -8.77 -27.37
C GLN A 102 -10.67 -7.79 -26.51
N LYS A 103 -11.45 -8.29 -25.55
CA LYS A 103 -12.18 -7.43 -24.60
C LYS A 103 -11.21 -6.63 -23.74
N ILE A 104 -10.16 -7.27 -23.23
CA ILE A 104 -9.11 -6.59 -22.47
C ILE A 104 -8.42 -5.53 -23.33
N GLU A 105 -8.04 -5.88 -24.57
CA GLU A 105 -7.43 -4.94 -25.51
C GLU A 105 -8.32 -3.72 -25.75
N THR A 106 -9.62 -3.91 -25.95
CA THR A 106 -10.58 -2.83 -26.17
C THR A 106 -10.73 -1.92 -24.94
N LEU A 107 -10.75 -2.50 -23.74
CA LEU A 107 -10.78 -1.74 -22.49
C LEU A 107 -9.51 -0.92 -22.32
N VAL A 108 -8.35 -1.51 -22.59
CA VAL A 108 -7.06 -0.81 -22.48
C VAL A 108 -6.98 0.32 -23.51
N LYS A 109 -7.37 0.10 -24.78
CA LYS A 109 -7.44 1.15 -25.82
C LYS A 109 -8.27 2.34 -25.36
N SER A 110 -9.42 2.06 -24.76
CA SER A 110 -10.34 3.11 -24.27
C SER A 110 -9.75 3.86 -23.07
N ALA A 111 -9.10 3.15 -22.14
CA ALA A 111 -8.52 3.74 -20.94
C ALA A 111 -7.32 4.66 -21.25
N VAL A 112 -6.49 4.30 -22.24
CA VAL A 112 -5.28 5.08 -22.60
C VAL A 112 -5.53 6.12 -23.68
N GLY A 113 -6.74 6.18 -24.26
CA GLY A 113 -7.04 7.07 -25.38
C GLY A 113 -6.22 6.74 -26.62
N PHE A 114 -6.11 5.44 -26.95
CA PHE A 114 -5.35 4.94 -28.09
C PHE A 114 -5.78 5.63 -29.39
N ASN A 115 -4.80 6.17 -30.11
CA ASN A 115 -5.02 6.79 -31.41
C ASN A 115 -4.08 6.19 -32.47
N PRO A 116 -4.61 5.48 -33.49
CA PRO A 116 -3.79 4.91 -34.55
C PRO A 116 -3.14 5.97 -35.46
N GLU A 117 -3.77 7.14 -35.64
CA GLU A 117 -3.22 8.24 -36.45
C GLU A 117 -2.03 8.92 -35.76
N ARG A 118 -1.99 8.90 -34.42
CA ARG A 118 -0.84 9.34 -33.62
C ARG A 118 0.33 8.35 -33.70
N GLY A 119 0.11 7.14 -34.20
CA GLY A 119 1.12 6.08 -34.25
C GLY A 119 1.26 5.31 -32.94
N ASP A 120 0.21 5.26 -32.13
CA ASP A 120 0.20 4.51 -30.88
C ASP A 120 0.34 3.01 -31.13
N GLN A 121 0.97 2.32 -30.17
CA GLN A 121 1.17 0.88 -30.19
C GLN A 121 0.63 0.24 -28.92
N LEU A 122 -0.18 -0.81 -29.08
CA LEU A 122 -0.68 -1.63 -27.99
C LEU A 122 -0.39 -3.10 -28.29
N SER A 123 0.21 -3.82 -27.33
CA SER A 123 0.38 -5.27 -27.40
C SER A 123 -0.14 -5.92 -26.13
N VAL A 124 -1.01 -6.92 -26.30
CA VAL A 124 -1.55 -7.73 -25.21
C VAL A 124 -1.09 -9.16 -25.40
N GLN A 125 -0.42 -9.73 -24.40
CA GLN A 125 0.10 -11.10 -24.45
C GLN A 125 -0.37 -11.90 -23.26
N ASN A 126 -0.79 -13.14 -23.51
CA ASN A 126 -1.19 -14.07 -22.45
C ASN A 126 -0.02 -14.98 -22.07
N ILE A 127 0.59 -14.71 -20.92
CA ILE A 127 1.78 -15.43 -20.45
C ILE A 127 1.49 -15.94 -19.03
N PRO A 128 1.71 -17.24 -18.75
CA PRO A 128 1.55 -17.77 -17.40
C PRO A 128 2.52 -17.06 -16.46
N PHE A 129 2.00 -16.48 -15.39
CA PHE A 129 2.87 -15.93 -14.37
C PHE A 129 3.48 -17.08 -13.57
N GLN A 130 4.78 -16.99 -13.31
CA GLN A 130 5.42 -17.93 -12.41
C GLN A 130 4.81 -17.68 -11.03
N GLU A 131 4.40 -18.75 -10.35
CA GLU A 131 4.20 -18.73 -8.90
C GLU A 131 5.57 -18.44 -8.28
N THR A 132 5.92 -17.16 -8.19
CA THR A 132 6.90 -16.69 -7.22
C THR A 132 6.34 -17.11 -5.88
N GLY A 133 6.97 -18.13 -5.29
CA GLY A 133 6.50 -18.76 -4.06
C GLY A 133 6.14 -17.73 -3.01
N GLU A 134 5.17 -18.11 -2.17
CA GLU A 134 4.77 -17.44 -0.93
C GLU A 134 3.75 -16.29 -0.99
N PHE A 135 3.10 -16.01 -2.12
CA PHE A 135 1.86 -15.20 -2.12
C PHE A 135 0.62 -16.09 -2.33
N GLY A 136 0.38 -17.03 -1.43
CA GLY A 136 -0.87 -17.81 -1.47
C GLY A 136 -0.75 -19.26 -1.01
N ALA A 137 0.48 -19.76 -0.85
CA ALA A 137 0.68 -20.73 0.21
C ALA A 137 0.52 -19.94 1.52
N THR A 138 -0.71 -19.84 2.03
CA THR A 138 -0.85 -20.13 3.44
C THR A 138 -0.12 -21.46 3.59
N GLU A 139 1.16 -21.41 3.98
CA GLU A 139 1.72 -22.48 4.77
C GLU A 139 0.64 -22.68 5.81
N THR A 140 -0.12 -23.75 5.64
CA THR A 140 -1.00 -24.23 6.67
C THR A 140 0.00 -24.52 7.76
N VAL A 141 0.21 -23.55 8.64
CA VAL A 141 1.12 -23.65 9.76
C VAL A 141 0.54 -24.84 10.47
N LYS A 142 1.15 -26.00 10.21
CA LYS A 142 0.76 -27.28 10.79
C LYS A 142 0.59 -26.94 12.26
N TRP A 143 -0.59 -27.15 12.83
CA TRP A 143 -0.91 -26.60 14.13
C TRP A 143 0.13 -27.01 15.20
N TRP A 144 0.82 -28.13 14.98
CA TRP A 144 1.99 -28.62 15.75
C TRP A 144 3.26 -27.77 15.62
N THR A 145 3.49 -27.11 14.47
CA THR A 145 4.64 -26.22 14.21
C THR A 145 4.39 -24.80 14.74
N ASN A 146 3.16 -24.48 15.14
CA ASN A 146 2.88 -23.20 15.74
C ASN A 146 3.66 -23.08 17.06
N PRO A 147 4.50 -22.03 17.24
CA PRO A 147 5.36 -21.86 18.41
C PRO A 147 4.59 -21.89 19.74
N PHE A 148 3.30 -21.58 19.71
CA PHE A 148 2.40 -21.71 20.84
C PHE A 148 2.29 -23.16 21.36
N PHE A 149 2.09 -24.14 20.48
CA PHE A 149 1.95 -25.55 20.87
C PHE A 149 3.26 -26.13 21.39
N MET A 150 4.40 -25.75 20.80
CA MET A 150 5.71 -26.20 21.28
C MET A 150 6.04 -25.63 22.66
N SER A 151 5.71 -24.36 22.90
CA SER A 151 5.84 -23.72 24.21
C SER A 151 4.92 -24.37 25.25
N LEU A 152 3.66 -24.62 24.89
CA LEU A 152 2.70 -25.29 25.76
C LEU A 152 3.12 -26.72 26.09
N ALA A 153 3.59 -27.49 25.11
CA ALA A 153 4.07 -28.86 25.30
C ALA A 153 5.30 -28.91 26.22
N LYS A 154 6.25 -27.98 26.07
CA LYS A 154 7.41 -27.87 26.96
C LYS A 154 7.00 -27.56 28.40
N ASN A 155 6.10 -26.60 28.59
CA ASN A 155 5.59 -26.24 29.92
C ASN A 155 4.79 -27.38 30.56
N LEU A 156 4.00 -28.11 29.77
CA LEU A 156 3.28 -29.29 30.23
C LEU A 156 4.24 -30.41 30.67
N MET A 157 5.32 -30.65 29.91
CA MET A 157 6.39 -31.59 30.29
C MET A 157 7.03 -31.24 31.63
N ILE A 158 7.32 -29.95 31.87
CA ILE A 158 7.86 -29.47 33.15
C ILE A 158 6.83 -29.70 34.28
N GLY A 159 5.55 -29.40 34.02
CA GLY A 159 4.47 -29.63 34.98
C GLY A 159 4.30 -31.10 35.36
N VAL A 160 4.34 -32.00 34.36
CA VAL A 160 4.29 -33.46 34.58
C VAL A 160 5.51 -33.93 35.36
N GLY A 161 6.71 -33.44 35.04
CA GLY A 161 7.93 -33.74 35.80
C GLY A 161 7.84 -33.30 37.27
N PHE A 162 7.30 -32.12 37.53
CA PHE A 162 7.08 -31.63 38.89
C PHE A 162 6.05 -32.47 39.66
N LEU A 163 4.95 -32.85 38.99
CA LEU A 163 3.94 -33.73 39.58
C LEU A 163 4.51 -35.13 39.90
N ALA A 164 5.33 -35.66 39.00
CA ALA A 164 6.04 -36.93 39.22
C ALA A 164 7.00 -36.82 40.41
N LEU A 165 7.74 -35.73 40.56
CA LEU A 165 8.61 -35.49 41.72
C LEU A 165 7.80 -35.47 43.03
N ILE A 166 6.66 -34.80 43.05
CA ILE A 166 5.78 -34.77 44.24
C ILE A 166 5.30 -36.19 44.58
N MET A 167 4.86 -36.95 43.58
CA MET A 167 4.28 -38.27 43.80
C MET A 167 5.32 -39.34 44.16
N PHE A 168 6.48 -39.33 43.49
CA PHE A 168 7.50 -40.37 43.63
C PHE A 168 8.61 -40.04 44.63
N VAL A 169 8.82 -38.76 45.00
CA VAL A 169 9.90 -38.37 45.92
C VAL A 169 9.31 -37.76 47.19
N ILE A 170 8.55 -36.67 47.07
CA ILE A 170 8.08 -35.92 48.25
C ILE A 170 7.05 -36.72 49.05
N ARG A 171 6.08 -37.37 48.38
CA ARG A 171 5.09 -38.22 49.04
C ARG A 171 5.71 -39.39 49.82
N PRO A 172 6.60 -40.22 49.27
CA PRO A 172 7.21 -41.30 50.04
C PRO A 172 8.11 -40.80 51.17
N LEU A 173 8.81 -39.67 51.00
CA LEU A 173 9.57 -39.07 52.10
C LEU A 173 8.65 -38.63 53.24
N LEU A 174 7.57 -37.89 52.96
CA LEU A 174 6.60 -37.49 53.98
C LEU A 174 5.90 -38.69 54.63
N ALA A 175 5.60 -39.75 53.87
CA ALA A 175 5.04 -40.98 54.41
C ALA A 175 6.03 -41.70 55.35
N SER A 176 7.32 -41.75 54.98
CA SER A 176 8.39 -42.32 55.80
C SER A 176 8.59 -41.53 57.11
N LEU A 177 8.53 -40.19 57.06
CA LEU A 177 8.58 -39.35 58.27
C LEU A 177 7.35 -39.52 59.17
N LYS A 178 6.15 -39.71 58.60
CA LYS A 178 4.92 -39.98 59.38
C LYS A 178 4.94 -41.36 60.03
N THR A 179 5.56 -42.36 59.40
CA THR A 179 5.75 -43.68 60.01
C THR A 179 6.72 -43.66 61.19
N SER A 180 7.58 -42.65 61.30
CA SER A 180 8.52 -42.44 62.43
C SER A 180 7.94 -41.61 63.58
N ARG A 181 6.69 -41.15 63.50
CA ARG A 181 5.98 -40.67 64.69
C ARG A 181 5.07 -41.79 65.18
N PRO A 182 5.52 -42.69 66.06
CA PRO A 182 4.58 -43.53 66.77
C PRO A 182 3.59 -42.58 67.46
N ALA A 183 2.31 -42.73 67.13
CA ALA A 183 1.24 -42.25 67.98
C ALA A 183 1.32 -43.09 69.26
N SER A 184 2.22 -42.71 70.16
CA SER A 184 2.19 -43.17 71.53
C SER A 184 1.30 -42.24 72.32
N LEU A 185 0.61 -42.82 73.31
CA LEU A 185 -0.49 -42.29 74.14
C LEU A 185 -1.86 -42.48 73.44
N GLU A 186 -2.69 -43.48 73.76
CA GLU A 186 -2.95 -44.13 75.04
C GLU A 186 -3.41 -45.57 74.84
N SER A 187 -2.73 -46.52 75.48
CA SER A 187 -3.29 -47.80 75.94
C SER A 187 -2.36 -48.24 77.06
N PHE A 188 -2.77 -47.97 78.30
CA PHE A 188 -2.09 -48.44 79.48
C PHE A 188 -2.34 -49.95 79.62
N GLU A 189 -1.32 -50.74 79.34
CA GLU A 189 -1.22 -52.13 79.79
C GLU A 189 0.21 -52.33 80.32
N PRO A 190 0.39 -52.80 81.57
CA PRO A 190 1.69 -52.76 82.23
C PRO A 190 2.51 -54.02 81.96
N LEU A 191 3.82 -53.83 82.12
CA LEU A 191 4.89 -54.81 82.36
C LEU A 191 5.59 -55.38 81.11
N GLY A 192 6.84 -54.94 80.93
CA GLY A 192 7.78 -55.58 80.02
C GLY A 192 8.96 -54.69 79.60
N GLU A 193 9.82 -54.39 80.57
CA GLU A 193 11.27 -54.19 80.43
C GLU A 193 11.86 -53.20 79.39
N GLY A 194 12.66 -52.24 79.91
CA GLY A 194 13.91 -51.83 79.24
C GLY A 194 13.99 -50.42 78.65
N ARG A 195 13.92 -49.36 79.47
CA ARG A 195 14.47 -48.02 79.12
C ARG A 195 15.00 -47.27 80.35
N GLU A 196 16.19 -47.65 80.76
CA GLU A 196 17.19 -46.88 81.50
C GLU A 196 18.28 -46.57 80.43
N GLN A 197 18.90 -45.40 80.21
CA GLN A 197 19.30 -44.26 81.02
C GLN A 197 19.52 -43.05 80.07
N LEU A 198 19.10 -41.86 80.47
CA LEU A 198 19.77 -40.61 80.11
C LEU A 198 20.09 -39.94 81.45
N THR A 199 21.36 -39.69 81.71
CA THR A 199 21.83 -39.32 83.05
C THR A 199 21.32 -37.94 83.44
N THR A 200 20.97 -37.73 84.72
CA THR A 200 20.51 -36.43 85.25
C THR A 200 21.48 -35.29 84.93
N THR A 201 22.77 -35.60 84.81
CA THR A 201 23.83 -34.66 84.46
C THR A 201 23.69 -34.08 83.04
N GLU A 202 23.32 -34.91 82.05
CA GLU A 202 23.12 -34.45 80.66
C GLU A 202 21.90 -33.53 80.55
N ARG A 203 20.84 -33.79 81.33
CA ARG A 203 19.66 -32.91 81.38
C ARG A 203 19.98 -31.52 81.94
N VAL A 204 20.83 -31.45 82.96
CA VAL A 204 21.24 -30.18 83.57
C VAL A 204 22.17 -29.38 82.64
N GLN A 205 23.08 -30.05 81.93
CA GLN A 205 23.93 -29.36 80.94
C GLN A 205 23.13 -28.80 79.76
N LEU A 206 22.17 -29.56 79.25
CA LEU A 206 21.33 -29.12 78.13
C LEU A 206 20.44 -27.93 78.53
N ALA A 207 19.91 -27.93 79.76
CA ALA A 207 19.17 -26.80 80.31
C ALA A 207 20.04 -25.54 80.48
N THR A 208 21.29 -25.71 80.93
CA THR A 208 22.24 -24.59 81.12
C THR A 208 22.63 -23.96 79.78
N GLN A 209 22.89 -24.78 78.76
CA GLN A 209 23.23 -24.32 77.42
C GLN A 209 22.08 -23.54 76.76
N MET A 210 20.83 -23.96 76.96
CA MET A 210 19.66 -23.23 76.46
C MET A 210 19.46 -21.89 77.19
N ALA A 211 19.72 -21.82 78.49
CA ALA A 211 19.66 -20.58 79.25
C ALA A 211 20.74 -19.58 78.79
N GLU A 212 21.95 -20.08 78.50
CA GLU A 212 23.04 -19.27 77.98
C GLU A 212 22.69 -18.68 76.60
N GLN A 213 22.15 -19.48 75.68
CA GLN A 213 21.69 -18.99 74.37
C GLN A 213 20.61 -17.92 74.49
N GLN A 214 19.67 -18.05 75.42
CA GLN A 214 18.64 -17.03 75.65
C GLN A 214 19.23 -15.72 76.18
N SER A 215 20.23 -15.80 77.09
CA SER A 215 20.92 -14.61 77.59
C SER A 215 21.72 -13.90 76.50
N LEU A 216 22.34 -14.65 75.58
CA LEU A 216 23.05 -14.09 74.42
C LEU A 216 22.10 -13.39 73.44
N ILE A 217 20.89 -13.93 73.26
CA ILE A 217 19.85 -13.29 72.43
C ILE A 217 19.33 -12.00 73.08
N GLU A 218 19.12 -11.99 74.40
CA GLU A 218 18.77 -10.78 75.16
C GLU A 218 19.87 -9.72 75.09
N GLN A 219 21.13 -10.12 75.24
CA GLN A 219 22.27 -9.21 75.17
C GLN A 219 22.48 -8.66 73.75
N ALA A 220 22.23 -9.48 72.71
CA ALA A 220 22.23 -9.03 71.31
C ALA A 220 21.12 -8.01 71.02
N LYS A 221 19.97 -8.09 71.71
CA LYS A 221 18.90 -7.07 71.61
C LYS A 221 19.27 -5.77 72.31
N LYS A 222 20.04 -5.83 73.39
CA LYS A 222 20.39 -4.67 74.21
C LYS A 222 21.51 -3.83 73.58
N ASP A 223 22.50 -4.48 72.96
CA ASP A 223 23.64 -3.83 72.31
C ASP A 223 23.72 -4.15 70.80
N PRO A 224 22.76 -3.69 69.98
CA PRO A 224 22.73 -3.99 68.55
C PRO A 224 23.95 -3.45 67.78
N TYR A 225 24.58 -2.39 68.29
CA TYR A 225 25.79 -1.81 67.70
C TYR A 225 27.01 -2.73 67.78
N GLN A 226 27.18 -3.49 68.88
CA GLN A 226 28.31 -4.41 69.01
C GLN A 226 28.15 -5.65 68.12
N VAL A 227 26.92 -6.14 67.96
CA VAL A 227 26.60 -7.24 67.03
C VAL A 227 26.79 -6.81 65.58
N ALA A 228 26.41 -5.57 65.24
CA ALA A 228 26.63 -5.01 63.91
C ALA A 228 28.12 -4.91 63.56
N GLN A 229 28.99 -4.59 64.51
CA GLN A 229 30.43 -4.46 64.26
C GLN A 229 31.09 -5.82 63.95
N ILE A 230 30.64 -6.89 64.61
CA ILE A 230 31.11 -8.26 64.31
C ILE A 230 30.62 -8.71 62.93
N LEU A 231 29.34 -8.47 62.61
CA LEU A 231 28.79 -8.77 61.29
C LEU A 231 29.46 -7.93 60.18
N GLN A 232 29.84 -6.68 60.48
CA GLN A 232 30.52 -5.80 59.53
C GLN A 232 31.96 -6.22 59.28
N ASN A 233 32.68 -6.76 60.28
CA ASN A 233 33.99 -7.37 60.04
C ASN A 233 33.88 -8.62 59.16
N TRP A 234 32.88 -9.48 59.41
CA TRP A 234 32.64 -10.66 58.58
C TRP A 234 32.23 -10.31 57.14
N VAL A 235 31.47 -9.25 56.93
CA VAL A 235 31.10 -8.76 55.59
C VAL A 235 32.24 -7.98 54.92
N GLY A 236 33.16 -7.41 55.69
CA GLY A 236 34.30 -6.65 55.19
C GLY A 236 35.50 -7.50 54.75
N GLU A 237 35.58 -8.76 55.20
CA GLU A 237 36.71 -9.66 54.95
C GLU A 237 36.59 -10.45 53.62
N ASP A 238 35.45 -10.34 52.92
CA ASP A 238 35.21 -10.94 51.60
C ASP A 238 35.50 -10.00 50.41
N LYS A 239 36.41 -9.02 50.58
CA LYS A 239 36.80 -8.08 49.51
C LYS A 239 38.30 -7.90 49.34
#